data_AF-A0A382PT86-F1
#
_entry.id   AF-A0A382PT86-F1
#
_cell.length_a   1.000
_cell.length_b   1.000
_cell.length_c   1.000
_cell.angle_alpha   90.00
_cell.angle_beta   90.00
_cell.angle_gamma   90.00
#
_symmetry.space_group_name_H-M   'P 1'
#
loop_
_entity.id
_entity.type
_entity.pdbx_description
1 polymer ?
#
loop_
_entity_poly.entity_id
_entity_poly.type
_entity_poly.pdbx_seq_one_letter_code
_entity_poly.pdbx_strand_id
1 'polypeptide(L)'
;GLYGALSKKHAIAVLMSLEIMFNGVNLTAVALSRYTVPQAFETASKFLLTGHVFTVFIITVAAAEVALGLAIIIAIYRTRQSVLVTDAKELNR
;
A
#
# COMPACT_ATOMS: atom_id res chain seq x y z
N GLY A 1 3.90 8.52 -4.79
CA GLY A 1 2.71 7.69 -4.63
C GLY A 1 1.56 8.18 -5.49
N LEU A 2 0.71 9.07 -4.98
CA LEU A 2 -0.53 9.51 -5.63
C LEU A 2 -0.37 9.95 -7.09
N TYR A 3 0.58 10.84 -7.37
CA TYR A 3 0.87 11.27 -8.73
C TYR A 3 1.22 10.09 -9.65
N GLY A 4 2.00 9.12 -9.17
CA GLY A 4 2.35 7.92 -9.92
C GLY A 4 1.12 7.03 -10.17
N ALA A 5 0.26 6.86 -9.18
CA ALA A 5 -0.95 6.07 -9.33
C ALA A 5 -1.89 6.65 -10.40
N LEU A 6 -1.95 7.98 -10.54
CA LEU A 6 -2.81 8.66 -11.51
C LEU A 6 -2.17 8.86 -12.89
N SER A 7 -0.84 8.98 -12.97
CA SER A 7 -0.14 9.30 -14.23
C SER A 7 0.35 8.08 -15.00
N LYS A 8 0.50 6.91 -14.34
CA LYS A 8 1.07 5.73 -14.97
C LYS A 8 -0.01 4.94 -15.71
N LYS A 9 0.32 4.51 -16.94
CA LYS A 9 -0.56 3.68 -17.78
C LYS A 9 -0.30 2.18 -17.64
N HIS A 10 0.88 1.80 -17.15
CA HIS A 10 1.23 0.40 -16.89
C HIS A 10 0.72 -0.02 -15.51
N ALA A 11 -0.04 -1.12 -15.45
CA ALA A 11 -0.67 -1.59 -14.22
C ALA A 11 0.35 -1.86 -13.10
N ILE A 12 1.52 -2.43 -13.43
CA ILE A 12 2.60 -2.67 -12.46
C ILE A 12 3.12 -1.35 -11.87
N ALA A 13 3.27 -0.31 -12.70
CA ALA A 13 3.74 0.99 -12.23
C ALA A 13 2.70 1.71 -11.34
N VAL A 14 1.41 1.43 -11.55
CA VAL A 14 0.33 1.89 -10.66
C VAL A 14 0.41 1.16 -9.32
N LEU A 15 0.56 -0.17 -9.30
CA LEU A 15 0.75 -0.95 -8.06
C LEU A 15 1.97 -0.45 -7.26
N MET A 16 3.12 -0.29 -7.92
CA MET A 16 4.32 0.26 -7.27
C MET A 16 4.09 1.66 -6.67
N SER A 17 3.23 2.46 -7.31
CA SER A 17 2.90 3.79 -6.81
C SER A 17 2.01 3.73 -5.56
N LEU A 18 1.14 2.73 -5.44
CA LEU A 18 0.34 2.45 -4.24
C LEU A 18 1.22 1.98 -3.08
N GLU A 19 2.19 1.09 -3.33
CA GLU A 19 3.16 0.66 -2.31
C GLU A 19 3.93 1.84 -1.71
N ILE A 20 4.35 2.78 -2.57
CA ILE A 20 5.03 4.00 -2.11
C ILE A 20 4.09 4.87 -1.25
N MET A 21 2.77 4.88 -1.51
CA MET A 21 1.81 5.59 -0.64
C MET A 21 1.67 4.89 0.71
N PHE A 22 1.52 3.56 0.73
CA PHE A 22 1.43 2.78 1.96
C PHE A 22 2.68 2.90 2.82
N ASN A 23 3.88 2.94 2.22
CA ASN A 23 5.12 3.23 2.95
C ASN A 23 5.11 4.62 3.63
N GLY A 24 4.52 5.63 2.99
CA GLY A 24 4.32 6.95 3.60
C GLY A 24 3.35 6.92 4.79
N VAL A 25 2.26 6.15 4.68
CA VAL A 25 1.32 5.93 5.78
C VAL A 25 2.02 5.22 6.96
N ASN A 26 2.81 4.20 6.69
CA ASN A 26 3.60 3.48 7.69
C ASN A 26 4.57 4.42 8.42
N LEU A 27 5.31 5.24 7.67
CA LEU A 27 6.24 6.21 8.26
C LEU A 27 5.49 7.23 9.14
N THR A 28 4.33 7.70 8.69
CA THR A 28 3.49 8.63 9.45
C THR A 28 2.96 7.99 10.72
N ALA A 29 2.53 6.73 10.67
CA ALA A 29 2.03 5.99 11.83
C ALA A 29 3.12 5.82 12.91
N VAL A 30 4.33 5.44 12.51
CA VAL A 30 5.48 5.36 13.43
C VAL A 30 5.85 6.74 13.97
N ALA A 31 5.92 7.76 13.12
CA ALA A 31 6.25 9.12 13.54
C ALA A 31 5.23 9.67 14.55
N LEU A 32 3.93 9.52 14.26
CA LEU A 32 2.84 9.99 15.12
C LEU A 32 2.80 9.25 16.47
N SER A 33 3.18 7.97 16.49
CA SER A 33 3.31 7.21 17.74
C SER A 33 4.27 7.84 18.75
N ARG A 34 5.24 8.64 18.29
CA ARG A 34 6.16 9.39 19.14
C ARG A 34 5.56 10.66 19.74
N TYR A 35 4.60 11.28 19.06
CA TYR A 35 4.02 12.58 19.46
C TYR A 35 2.69 12.46 20.20
N THR A 36 1.99 11.33 20.06
CA THR A 36 0.64 11.14 20.64
C THR A 36 0.66 10.50 22.02
N VAL A 37 1.77 9.89 22.47
CA VAL A 37 1.86 9.29 23.81
C VAL A 37 2.21 10.38 24.85
N PRO A 38 1.33 10.72 25.81
CA PRO A 38 1.64 11.69 26.86
C PRO A 38 2.80 11.18 27.73
N GLN A 39 3.81 12.02 27.97
CA GLN A 39 4.96 11.69 28.82
C GLN A 39 4.58 11.32 30.27
N ALA A 40 3.34 11.55 30.70
CA ALA A 40 2.83 11.21 32.03
C ALA A 40 2.60 9.70 32.27
N PHE A 41 2.65 8.84 31.24
CA PHE A 41 2.50 7.38 31.37
C PHE A 41 3.85 6.63 31.27
N GLU A 42 4.95 7.30 31.64
CA GLU A 42 6.34 6.88 31.36
C GLU A 42 6.75 5.52 31.95
N THR A 43 6.10 5.05 33.03
CA THR A 43 6.56 3.86 33.77
C THR A 43 5.85 2.56 33.37
N ALA A 44 4.63 2.62 32.82
CA ALA A 44 3.87 1.45 32.38
C ALA A 44 3.70 1.33 30.85
N SER A 45 3.94 2.41 30.08
CA SER A 45 3.66 2.47 28.62
C SER A 45 4.83 2.17 27.69
N LYS A 46 5.99 1.72 28.16
CA LYS A 46 7.07 1.25 27.26
C LYS A 46 6.62 0.12 26.31
N PHE A 47 5.53 -0.57 26.65
CA PHE A 47 4.89 -1.59 25.82
C PHE A 47 3.84 -1.08 24.83
N LEU A 48 3.50 0.22 24.83
CA LEU A 48 2.61 0.79 23.82
C LEU A 48 3.36 1.01 22.50
N LEU A 49 3.87 -0.08 21.92
CA LEU A 49 4.37 -0.17 20.54
C LEU A 49 3.23 0.02 19.51
N THR A 50 2.16 0.76 19.82
CA THR A 50 0.93 0.81 19.03
C THR A 50 1.17 1.23 17.59
N GLY A 51 2.03 2.23 17.35
CA GLY A 51 2.41 2.64 15.99
C GLY A 51 3.22 1.57 15.25
N HIS A 52 4.17 0.92 15.94
CA HIS A 52 5.01 -0.12 15.35
C HIS A 52 4.23 -1.39 15.01
N VAL A 53 3.35 -1.85 15.92
CA VAL A 53 2.47 -3.01 15.70
C VAL A 53 1.49 -2.73 14.55
N PHE A 54 0.91 -1.52 14.50
CA PHE A 54 0.03 -1.13 13.42
C PHE A 54 0.76 -1.06 12.07
N THR A 55 2.01 -0.59 12.04
CA THR A 55 2.85 -0.62 10.83
C THR A 55 3.11 -2.05 10.35
N VAL A 56 3.42 -2.99 11.24
CA VAL A 56 3.60 -4.40 10.86
C VAL A 56 2.31 -4.94 10.25
N PHE A 57 1.15 -4.66 10.85
CA PHE A 57 -0.15 -5.04 10.30
C PHE A 57 -0.40 -4.48 8.89
N ILE A 58 -0.10 -3.20 8.65
CA ILE A 58 -0.24 -2.60 7.31
C ILE A 58 0.69 -3.28 6.31
N ILE A 59 1.94 -3.60 6.68
CA ILE A 59 2.88 -4.29 5.79
C ILE A 59 2.34 -5.67 5.38
N THR A 60 1.73 -6.43 6.31
CA THR A 60 1.11 -7.72 5.96
C THR A 60 -0.07 -7.56 5.02
N VAL A 61 -0.91 -6.54 5.22
CA VAL A 61 -2.03 -6.24 4.31
C VAL A 61 -1.52 -5.82 2.93
N ALA A 62 -0.51 -4.95 2.87
CA ALA A 62 0.11 -4.53 1.61
C ALA A 62 0.72 -5.73 0.85
N ALA A 63 1.38 -6.66 1.54
CA ALA A 63 1.89 -7.89 0.93
C ALA A 63 0.76 -8.74 0.33
N ALA A 64 -0.38 -8.86 1.02
CA ALA A 64 -1.56 -9.55 0.51
C ALA A 64 -2.17 -8.83 -0.71
N GLU A 65 -2.23 -7.50 -0.69
CA GLU A 65 -2.72 -6.68 -1.79
C GLU A 65 -1.86 -6.84 -3.05
N VAL A 66 -0.53 -6.76 -2.93
CA VAL A 66 0.38 -6.93 -4.08
C VAL A 66 0.25 -8.32 -4.69
N ALA A 67 0.13 -9.36 -3.87
CA ALA A 67 -0.08 -10.72 -4.37
C ALA A 67 -1.38 -10.83 -5.17
N LEU A 68 -2.48 -10.26 -4.66
CA LEU A 68 -3.76 -10.21 -5.36
C LEU A 68 -3.69 -9.37 -6.64
N GLY A 69 -3.09 -8.18 -6.59
CA GLY A 69 -2.95 -7.27 -7.71
C GLY A 69 -2.12 -7.87 -8.84
N LEU A 70 -1.00 -8.53 -8.53
CA LEU A 70 -0.19 -9.25 -9.51
C LEU A 70 -0.94 -10.44 -10.11
N ALA A 71 -1.69 -11.20 -9.30
CA ALA A 71 -2.50 -12.30 -9.80
C ALA A 71 -3.54 -11.83 -10.83
N ILE A 72 -4.21 -10.70 -10.56
CA ILE A 72 -5.15 -10.08 -11.49
C ILE A 72 -4.45 -9.61 -12.77
N ILE A 73 -3.29 -8.94 -12.64
CA ILE A 73 -2.50 -8.50 -13.81
C ILE A 73 -2.10 -9.69 -14.69
N ILE A 74 -1.63 -10.78 -14.09
CA ILE A 74 -1.23 -11.99 -14.83
C ILE A 74 -2.45 -12.63 -15.51
N ALA A 75 -3.59 -12.70 -14.82
CA ALA A 75 -4.83 -13.24 -15.38
C ALA A 75 -5.29 -12.43 -16.61
N ILE A 76 -5.23 -11.10 -16.56
CA ILE A 76 -5.55 -10.22 -17.68
C ILE A 76 -4.52 -10.38 -18.79
N TYR A 77 -3.23 -10.42 -18.45
CA TYR A 77 -2.14 -10.58 -19.42
C TYR A 77 -2.26 -11.88 -20.20
N ARG A 78 -2.71 -12.96 -19.58
CA ARG A 78 -2.92 -14.26 -20.27
C ARG A 78 -3.95 -14.18 -21.39
N THR A 79 -4.95 -13.30 -21.27
CA THR A 79 -6.03 -13.16 -22.26
C THR A 79 -5.78 -12.03 -23.26
N ARG A 80 -5.10 -10.96 -22.84
CA ARG A 80 -4.95 -9.72 -23.63
C ARG A 80 -3.52 -9.46 -24.10
N GLN A 81 -2.53 -10.20 -23.59
CA GLN A 81 -1.08 -9.98 -23.80
C GLN A 81 -0.61 -8.53 -23.55
N SER A 82 -1.37 -7.77 -22.75
CA SER A 82 -1.09 -6.38 -22.39
C SER A 82 -1.29 -6.14 -20.90
N VAL A 83 -0.48 -5.23 -20.36
CA VAL A 83 -0.50 -4.76 -18.96
C VAL A 83 -0.88 -3.28 -18.86
N LEU A 84 -1.40 -2.70 -19.94
CA LEU A 84 -1.87 -1.32 -19.97
C LEU A 84 -3.26 -1.23 -19.34
N VAL A 85 -3.42 -0.32 -18.38
CA VAL A 85 -4.69 -0.09 -17.68
C VAL A 85 -5.76 0.43 -18.65
N THR A 86 -5.35 1.12 -19.71
CA THR A 86 -6.27 1.67 -20.73
C THR A 86 -6.98 0.57 -21.53
N ASP A 87 -6.40 -0.62 -21.64
CA ASP A 87 -6.97 -1.72 -22.44
C ASP A 87 -8.15 -2.40 -21.72
N ALA A 88 -8.32 -2.14 -20.42
CA ALA A 88 -9.49 -2.57 -19.66
C ALA A 88 -10.79 -1.86 -20.09
N LYS A 89 -10.69 -0.76 -20.86
CA LYS A 89 -11.84 0.03 -21.32
C LYS A 89 -12.71 -0.72 -22.34
N GLU A 90 -12.22 -1.82 -22.91
CA GLU A 90 -12.96 -2.68 -23.84
C GLU A 90 -13.90 -3.69 -23.15
N LEU A 91 -13.99 -3.70 -21.81
CA LEU A 91 -14.92 -4.57 -21.06
C LEU A 91 -16.39 -4.09 -21.08
N ASN A 92 -16.75 -3.21 -22.02
CA ASN A 92 -18.11 -2.66 -22.17
C ASN A 92 -18.81 -3.12 -23.47
N ARG A 93 -18.61 -4.39 -23.86
CA ARG A 93 -19.37 -5.06 -24.92
C ARG A 93 -19.68 -6.50 -24.56
#